data_AF-A0AB74VGL9-F1
#
_entry.id   AF-A0AB74VGL9-F1
#
_cell.length_a   1.000
_cell.length_b   1.000
_cell.length_c   1.000
_cell.angle_alpha   90.00
_cell.angle_beta   90.00
_cell.angle_gamma   90.00
#
_symmetry.space_group_name_H-M   'P 1'
#
loop_
_entity.id
_entity.type
_entity.pdbx_description
1 polymer ?
#
loop_
_entity_poly.entity_id
_entity_poly.type
_entity_poly.pdbx_seq_one_letter_code
_entity_poly.pdbx_strand_id
1 'polypeptide(L)'
;MRFNDLAKKQYEDIDNLSVLLKNYVDVYRLLIAGASELYGVNLAEKSEVKKALERVENVGELIDKLISTLERCEGSYLKYCKIKNEYITVSTEKDKIFTEIDNELNFQNSEREE
;
A
#
# COMPACT_ATOMS: atom_id res chain seq x y z
N MET A 1 8.09 21.20 -2.14
CA MET A 1 7.30 20.08 -2.70
C MET A 1 5.90 20.17 -2.09
N ARG A 2 4.81 20.06 -2.87
CA ARG A 2 3.46 20.17 -2.29
C ARG A 2 3.12 18.89 -1.53
N PHE A 3 2.26 18.99 -0.52
CA PHE A 3 1.87 17.84 0.32
C PHE A 3 1.21 16.72 -0.50
N ASN A 4 0.38 17.06 -1.50
CA ASN A 4 -0.19 16.08 -2.43
C ASN A 4 0.87 15.35 -3.26
N ASP A 5 1.94 16.05 -3.67
CA ASP A 5 3.03 15.41 -4.40
C ASP A 5 3.77 14.41 -3.49
N LEU A 6 3.88 14.73 -2.20
CA LEU A 6 4.55 13.86 -1.22
C LEU A 6 3.74 12.60 -0.97
N ALA A 7 2.43 12.74 -0.77
CA ALA A 7 1.52 11.61 -0.63
C ALA A 7 1.48 10.72 -1.88
N LYS A 8 1.54 11.33 -3.07
CA LYS A 8 1.60 10.57 -4.33
C LYS A 8 2.90 9.76 -4.44
N LYS A 9 4.05 10.38 -4.17
CA LYS A 9 5.33 9.66 -4.18
C LYS A 9 5.36 8.54 -3.15
N GLN A 10 4.83 8.77 -1.96
CA GLN A 10 4.75 7.74 -0.93
C GLN A 10 3.86 6.56 -1.37
N TYR A 11 2.75 6.82 -2.05
CA TYR A 11 1.93 5.76 -2.65
C TYR A 11 2.71 4.96 -3.70
N GLU A 12 3.43 5.66 -4.61
CA GLU A 12 4.29 5.02 -5.61
C GLU A 12 5.38 4.17 -4.95
N ASP A 13 6.00 4.64 -3.87
CA ASP A 13 6.99 3.88 -3.10
C ASP A 13 6.37 2.61 -2.49
N ILE A 14 5.17 2.70 -1.89
CA ILE A 14 4.45 1.55 -1.32
C ILE A 14 4.10 0.54 -2.42
N ASP A 15 3.64 1.00 -3.58
CA ASP A 15 3.30 0.16 -4.73
C ASP A 15 4.55 -0.58 -5.24
N ASN A 16 5.66 0.15 -5.43
CA ASN A 16 6.94 -0.43 -5.84
C ASN A 16 7.46 -1.47 -4.84
N LEU A 17 7.37 -1.19 -3.53
CA LEU A 17 7.76 -2.14 -2.48
C LEU A 17 6.86 -3.37 -2.46
N SER A 18 5.56 -3.22 -2.75
CA SER A 18 4.60 -4.33 -2.84
C SER A 18 4.90 -5.24 -4.04
N VAL A 19 5.26 -4.65 -5.18
CA VAL A 19 5.73 -5.40 -6.36
C VAL A 19 7.04 -6.12 -6.06
N LEU A 20 7.99 -5.46 -5.39
CA LEU A 20 9.25 -6.07 -4.98
C LEU A 20 9.03 -7.26 -4.03
N LEU A 21 8.10 -7.14 -3.08
CA LEU A 21 7.74 -8.22 -2.16
C LEU A 21 7.21 -9.43 -2.90
N LYS A 22 6.29 -9.22 -3.86
CA LYS A 22 5.79 -10.30 -4.71
C LYS A 22 6.94 -11.01 -5.43
N ASN A 23 7.87 -10.26 -6.03
CA ASN A 23 9.01 -10.83 -6.73
C ASN A 23 9.90 -11.67 -5.81
N TYR A 24 10.16 -11.22 -4.57
CA TYR A 24 10.93 -12.00 -3.61
C TYR A 24 10.21 -13.26 -3.15
N VAL A 25 8.90 -13.21 -2.93
CA VAL A 25 8.09 -14.39 -2.61
C VAL A 25 8.11 -15.40 -3.76
N ASP A 26 8.02 -14.93 -5.01
CA ASP A 26 8.10 -15.80 -6.18
C ASP A 26 9.48 -16.46 -6.32
N VAL A 27 10.57 -15.69 -6.10
CA VAL A 27 11.94 -16.23 -6.07
C VAL A 27 12.13 -17.24 -4.94
N TYR A 28 11.63 -16.95 -3.74
CA TYR A 28 11.70 -17.84 -2.59
C TYR A 28 11.04 -19.19 -2.89
N ARG A 29 9.82 -19.16 -3.45
CA ARG A 29 9.09 -20.37 -3.86
C ARG A 29 9.83 -21.15 -4.94
N LEU A 30 10.40 -20.46 -5.93
CA LEU A 30 11.16 -21.08 -7.01
C LEU A 30 12.43 -21.77 -6.48
N LEU A 31 13.16 -21.14 -5.55
CA LEU A 31 14.34 -21.72 -4.93
C LEU A 31 14.01 -22.95 -4.09
N ILE A 32 12.89 -22.94 -3.35
CA ILE A 32 12.41 -24.12 -2.62
C ILE A 32 12.09 -25.27 -3.58
N ALA A 33 11.35 -24.98 -4.66
CA ALA A 33 11.02 -25.98 -5.67
C ALA A 33 12.28 -26.57 -6.30
N GLY A 34 13.22 -25.72 -6.72
CA GLY A 34 14.50 -26.15 -7.29
C GLY A 34 15.35 -26.96 -6.32
N ALA A 35 15.37 -26.62 -5.02
CA ALA A 35 16.06 -27.40 -4.00
C ALA A 35 15.43 -28.79 -3.82
N SER A 36 14.10 -28.87 -3.86
CA SER A 36 13.36 -30.14 -3.79
C SER A 36 13.62 -31.02 -5.01
N GLU A 37 13.65 -30.43 -6.21
CA GLU A 37 13.99 -31.14 -7.44
C GLU A 37 15.43 -31.65 -7.41
N LEU A 38 16.38 -30.81 -7.00
CA LEU A 38 17.79 -31.17 -6.84
C LEU A 38 17.97 -32.35 -5.88
N TYR A 39 17.26 -32.35 -4.76
CA TYR A 39 17.29 -33.46 -3.80
C TYR A 39 16.77 -34.79 -4.39
N GLY A 40 15.85 -34.73 -5.35
CA GLY A 40 15.33 -35.90 -6.05
C GLY A 40 16.29 -36.47 -7.12
N VAL A 41 17.34 -35.73 -7.50
CA VAL A 41 18.33 -36.18 -8.48
C VAL A 41 19.41 -37.03 -7.78
N ASN A 42 19.50 -38.30 -8.17
CA ASN A 42 20.41 -39.29 -7.55
C ASN A 42 21.91 -38.94 -7.67
N LEU A 43 22.27 -38.01 -8.55
CA LEU A 43 23.64 -37.52 -8.78
C LEU A 43 23.95 -36.21 -8.03
N ALA A 44 22.96 -35.54 -7.45
CA ALA A 44 23.19 -34.28 -6.75
C ALA A 44 23.87 -34.53 -5.40
N GLU A 45 24.87 -33.72 -5.07
CA GLU A 45 25.49 -33.80 -3.76
C GLU A 45 24.58 -33.17 -2.70
N LYS A 46 24.55 -33.76 -1.50
CA LYS A 46 23.90 -33.15 -0.32
C LYS A 46 24.39 -31.72 -0.06
N SER A 47 25.65 -31.44 -0.40
CA SER A 47 26.28 -30.12 -0.28
C SER A 47 25.59 -29.06 -1.15
N GLU A 48 25.11 -29.44 -2.34
CA GLU A 48 24.43 -28.54 -3.28
C GLU A 48 23.01 -28.24 -2.84
N VAL A 49 22.27 -29.24 -2.35
CA VAL A 49 20.95 -29.04 -1.76
C VAL A 49 21.03 -28.10 -0.56
N LYS A 50 22.03 -28.29 0.30
CA LYS A 50 22.23 -27.40 1.46
C LYS A 50 22.50 -25.95 1.02
N LYS A 51 23.37 -25.74 0.02
CA LYS A 51 23.62 -24.40 -0.54
C LYS A 51 22.36 -23.76 -1.13
N ALA A 52 21.50 -24.55 -1.76
CA ALA A 52 20.22 -24.06 -2.27
C ALA A 52 19.29 -23.61 -1.12
N LEU A 53 19.22 -24.38 -0.04
CA LEU A 53 18.45 -24.01 1.16
C LEU A 53 19.02 -22.78 1.88
N GLU A 54 20.34 -22.63 1.97
CA GLU A 54 20.97 -21.40 2.50
C GLU A 54 20.57 -20.17 1.67
N ARG A 55 20.43 -20.30 0.34
CA ARG A 55 19.93 -19.20 -0.51
C ARG A 55 18.45 -18.89 -0.25
N VAL A 56 17.63 -19.92 -0.02
CA VAL A 56 16.21 -19.75 0.37
C VAL A 56 16.12 -18.93 1.65
N GLU A 57 16.92 -19.26 2.66
CA GLU A 57 16.95 -18.56 3.95
C GLU A 57 17.33 -17.09 3.79
N ASN A 58 18.37 -16.79 3.00
CA ASN A 58 18.77 -15.41 2.69
C ASN A 58 17.63 -14.60 2.02
N VAL A 59 16.87 -15.21 1.11
CA VAL A 59 15.71 -14.54 0.48
C VAL A 59 14.57 -14.36 1.50
N GLY A 60 14.35 -15.33 2.39
CA GLY A 60 13.40 -15.22 3.49
C GLY A 60 13.68 -14.00 4.37
N GLU A 61 14.94 -13.78 4.76
CA GLU A 61 15.31 -12.59 5.53
C GLU A 61 15.03 -11.27 4.79
N LEU A 62 15.20 -11.24 3.46
CA LEU A 62 14.89 -10.06 2.65
C LEU A 62 13.39 -9.79 2.59
N ILE A 63 12.57 -10.84 2.53
CA ILE A 63 11.11 -10.76 2.62
C ILE A 63 10.71 -10.15 3.97
N ASP A 64 11.25 -10.64 5.08
CA ASP A 64 10.92 -10.14 6.42
C ASP A 64 11.28 -8.66 6.61
N LYS A 65 12.47 -8.26 6.13
CA LYS A 65 12.91 -6.85 6.15
C LYS A 65 11.99 -5.96 5.30
N LEU A 66 11.52 -6.46 4.16
CA LEU A 66 10.64 -5.72 3.26
C LEU A 66 9.22 -5.59 3.83
N ILE A 67 8.67 -6.64 4.44
CA ILE A 67 7.38 -6.58 5.16
C ILE A 67 7.45 -5.54 6.27
N SER A 68 8.48 -5.59 7.11
CA SER A 68 8.68 -4.61 8.19
C SER A 68 8.78 -3.16 7.68
N THR A 69 9.31 -2.98 6.46
CA THR A 69 9.41 -1.67 5.83
C THR A 69 8.06 -1.21 5.29
N LEU A 70 7.31 -2.09 4.63
CA LEU A 70 5.96 -1.83 4.12
C LEU A 70 5.01 -1.43 5.24
N GLU A 71 5.00 -2.14 6.37
CA GLU A 71 4.16 -1.81 7.53
C GLU A 71 4.40 -0.38 8.03
N ARG A 72 5.66 0.06 8.05
CA ARG A 72 6.04 1.42 8.45
C ARG A 72 5.62 2.47 7.43
N CYS A 73 5.80 2.20 6.14
CA CYS A 73 5.46 3.11 5.06
C CYS A 73 3.95 3.26 4.89
N GLU A 74 3.20 2.16 4.93
CA GLU A 74 1.75 2.11 4.75
C GLU A 74 1.03 2.88 5.86
N GLY A 75 1.46 2.72 7.12
CA GLY A 75 0.80 3.36 8.26
C GLY A 75 0.72 4.89 8.15
N SER A 76 1.70 5.52 7.50
CA SER A 76 1.69 6.96 7.27
C SER A 76 0.77 7.36 6.11
N TYR A 77 0.74 6.57 5.04
CA TYR A 77 -0.17 6.81 3.91
C TYR A 77 -1.64 6.59 4.29
N LEU A 78 -1.95 5.56 5.09
CA LEU A 78 -3.29 5.33 5.62
C LEU A 78 -3.79 6.50 6.47
N LYS A 79 -2.92 7.10 7.30
CA LYS A 79 -3.27 8.32 8.05
C LYS A 79 -3.60 9.47 7.12
N TYR A 80 -2.82 9.67 6.06
CA TYR A 80 -3.13 10.67 5.03
C TYR A 80 -4.50 10.41 4.39
N CYS A 81 -4.79 9.17 3.99
CA CYS A 81 -6.08 8.81 3.41
C CYS A 81 -7.26 9.13 4.35
N LYS A 82 -7.11 8.86 5.66
CA LYS A 82 -8.13 9.20 6.67
C LYS A 82 -8.35 10.71 6.76
N ILE A 83 -7.29 11.49 6.94
CA ILE A 83 -7.38 12.97 7.04
C ILE A 83 -7.98 13.56 5.77
N LYS A 84 -7.56 13.08 4.59
CA LYS A 84 -8.10 13.53 3.30
C LYS A 84 -9.60 13.24 3.21
N ASN A 85 -10.03 12.05 3.62
CA ASN A 85 -11.44 11.68 3.61
C ASN A 85 -12.26 12.57 4.56
N GLU A 86 -11.79 12.77 5.79
CA GLU A 86 -12.43 13.65 6.77
C GLU A 86 -12.57 15.09 6.24
N TYR A 87 -11.52 15.63 5.62
CA TYR A 87 -11.55 16.97 5.02
C TYR A 87 -12.61 17.08 3.90
N ILE A 88 -12.71 16.07 3.03
CA ILE A 88 -13.71 16.03 1.96
C ILE A 88 -15.12 15.97 2.56
N THR A 89 -15.34 15.13 3.58
CA THR A 89 -16.63 15.01 4.26
C THR A 89 -17.06 16.34 4.88
N VAL A 90 -16.20 16.98 5.68
CA VAL A 90 -16.49 18.27 6.32
C VAL A 90 -16.75 19.36 5.29
N SER A 91 -15.97 19.41 4.21
CA SER A 91 -16.17 20.39 3.14
C SER A 91 -17.52 20.20 2.45
N THR A 92 -17.90 18.95 2.19
CA THR A 92 -19.19 18.62 1.56
C THR A 92 -20.37 18.98 2.46
N GLU A 93 -20.27 18.74 3.78
CA GLU A 93 -21.29 19.13 4.75
C GLU A 93 -21.46 20.65 4.81
N LYS A 94 -20.35 21.38 4.79
CA LYS A 94 -20.36 22.84 4.73
C LYS A 94 -21.07 23.37 3.48
N ASP A 95 -20.82 22.78 2.31
CA ASP A 95 -21.48 23.18 1.07
C ASP A 95 -23.00 22.92 1.11
N LYS A 96 -23.44 21.82 1.75
CA LYS A 96 -24.87 21.55 1.98
C LYS A 96 -25.51 22.62 2.86
N ILE A 97 -24.88 22.96 3.98
CA ILE A 97 -25.39 23.99 4.90
C ILE A 97 -25.53 25.34 4.17
N PHE A 98 -24.53 25.73 3.37
CA PHE A 98 -24.64 26.95 2.58
C PHE A 98 -25.77 26.91 1.56
N THR A 99 -25.96 25.77 0.89
CA THR A 99 -27.07 25.60 -0.06
C THR A 99 -28.43 25.73 0.63
N GLU A 100 -28.58 25.16 1.84
CA GLU A 100 -29.81 25.30 2.63
C GLU A 100 -30.08 26.75 3.03
N ILE A 101 -29.06 27.46 3.51
CA ILE A 101 -29.17 28.88 3.88
C ILE A 101 -29.57 29.73 2.66
N ASP A 102 -28.91 29.54 1.52
CA ASP A 102 -29.22 30.30 0.29
C ASP A 102 -30.65 30.03 -0.19
N ASN A 103 -31.12 28.78 -0.13
CA ASN A 103 -32.50 28.44 -0.49
C ASN A 103 -33.51 29.13 0.42
N GLU A 104 -33.27 29.16 1.73
CA GLU A 104 -34.17 29.80 2.69
C GLU A 104 -34.18 31.33 2.56
N LEU A 105 -33.02 31.95 2.33
CA LEU A 105 -32.94 33.38 2.03
C LEU A 105 -33.67 33.75 0.74
N ASN A 106 -33.50 32.95 -0.31
CA ASN A 106 -34.19 33.18 -1.59
C ASN A 106 -35.71 33.02 -1.45
N PHE A 107 -36.16 32.01 -0.70
CA PHE A 107 -37.58 31.80 -0.40
C PHE A 107 -38.18 33.00 0.37
N GLN A 108 -37.54 33.43 1.46
CA GLN A 108 -38.00 34.58 2.24
C GLN A 108 -38.01 35.90 1.45
N ASN A 109 -37.06 36.09 0.53
CA ASN A 109 -37.05 37.28 -0.33
C ASN A 109 -38.20 37.24 -1.34
N SER A 110 -38.53 36.08 -1.90
CA SER A 110 -39.65 35.95 -2.83
C SER A 110 -41.01 36.21 -2.17
N GLU A 111 -41.21 35.80 -0.91
CA GLU A 111 -42.44 36.09 -0.15
C GLU A 111 -42.61 37.58 0.22
N ARG A 112 -41.53 38.39 0.18
CA ARG A 112 -41.59 39.83 0.48
C ARG A 112 -41.91 40.69 -0.74
N GLU A 113 -41.78 40.14 -1.95
CA GLU A 113 -42.02 40.83 -3.21
C GLU A 113 -43.47 40.64 -3.72
N GLU A 114 -44.27 39.79 -3.06
CA GLU A 114 -45.74 39.65 -3.26
C GLU A 114 -46.54 40.57 -2.33
#